data_AF-A0AAV1D7B2-F1
#
_entry.id   AF-A0AAV1D7B2-F1
#
_cell.length_a   1.000
_cell.length_b   1.000
_cell.length_c   1.000
_cell.angle_alpha   90.00
_cell.angle_beta   90.00
_cell.angle_gamma   90.00
#
_symmetry.space_group_name_H-M   'P 1'
#
loop_
_entity.id
_entity.type
_entity.pdbx_description
1 polymer ?
#
loop_
_entity_poly.entity_id
_entity_poly.type
_entity_poly.pdbx_seq_one_letter_code
_entity_poly.pdbx_strand_id
1 'polypeptide(L)'
;MGNVTSTPGRPEPPPPPPPLPASQPPPSAAEPLELPPPGQNFTCEICIEPIEIATQTFRTQNPRCRTHYFCNDCMIKYIKAKLEDSVPRIPCPALNCSEFLDPEEYWVLVGDPLFVRWCDGLCESAIMGMDRCYCPNVNCSSLIVNECGGTVKKATCPNCKRSFCFRCKIPWHSGFRCEETGELRDQNDRAFGVLAEQRKWKRCPRCHHFVELIAGCRIVKCRCHASFCYSCGRLVQHGCDCGGRCQRIFNCLLYIVLGFNLLLFFLYFMCQY
;
A
#
# COMPACT_ATOMS: atom_id res chain seq x y z
N MET A 1 41.46 -24.70 -39.02
CA MET A 1 41.26 -25.10 -37.62
C MET A 1 39.98 -24.42 -37.15
N GLY A 2 38.85 -25.13 -37.21
CA GLY A 2 37.53 -24.59 -36.95
C GLY A 2 37.18 -24.65 -35.46
N ASN A 3 36.70 -23.55 -34.90
CA ASN A 3 36.16 -23.48 -33.55
C ASN A 3 34.69 -23.88 -33.56
N VAL A 4 34.36 -24.90 -32.77
CA VAL A 4 33.01 -25.42 -32.57
C VAL A 4 32.34 -24.60 -31.48
N THR A 5 31.29 -23.86 -31.85
CA THR A 5 30.40 -23.14 -30.94
C THR A 5 29.43 -24.11 -30.26
N SER A 6 29.54 -24.26 -28.94
CA SER A 6 28.63 -25.04 -28.11
C SER A 6 27.31 -24.30 -27.90
N THR A 7 26.21 -24.83 -28.43
CA THR A 7 24.84 -24.40 -28.13
C THR A 7 24.46 -24.72 -26.68
N PRO A 8 23.77 -23.82 -25.94
CA PRO A 8 23.25 -24.13 -24.62
C PRO A 8 22.01 -25.03 -24.74
N GLY A 9 22.01 -26.13 -23.96
CA GLY A 9 20.93 -27.11 -23.90
C GLY A 9 19.61 -26.50 -23.42
N ARG A 10 18.52 -26.97 -24.04
CA ARG A 10 17.14 -26.64 -23.67
C ARG A 10 16.87 -27.15 -22.23
N PRO A 11 16.24 -26.37 -21.35
CA PRO A 11 15.83 -26.86 -20.04
C PRO A 11 14.83 -28.02 -20.19
N GLU A 12 15.07 -29.12 -19.48
CA GLU A 12 14.12 -30.24 -19.41
C GLU A 12 12.81 -29.79 -18.75
N PRO A 13 11.65 -30.27 -19.23
CA PRO A 13 10.38 -30.00 -18.59
C PRO A 13 10.32 -30.64 -17.20
N PRO A 14 9.59 -30.04 -16.25
CA PRO A 14 9.46 -30.57 -14.90
C PRO A 14 8.77 -31.95 -14.91
N PRO A 15 9.12 -32.84 -13.96
CA PRO A 15 8.50 -34.14 -13.85
C PRO A 15 7.00 -34.01 -13.57
N PRO A 16 6.17 -34.96 -14.06
CA PRO A 16 4.74 -34.96 -13.79
C PRO A 16 4.47 -35.08 -12.28
N PRO A 17 3.36 -34.50 -11.79
CA PRO A 17 2.99 -34.60 -10.39
C PRO A 17 2.75 -36.06 -9.99
N PRO A 18 3.03 -36.43 -8.73
CA PRO A 18 2.74 -37.77 -8.22
C PRO A 18 1.24 -38.07 -8.35
N PRO A 19 0.87 -39.34 -8.61
CA PRO A 19 -0.52 -39.75 -8.67
C PRO A 19 -1.22 -39.43 -7.35
N LEU A 20 -2.44 -38.90 -7.44
CA LEU A 20 -3.30 -38.64 -6.29
C LEU A 20 -3.46 -39.91 -5.44
N PRO A 21 -3.49 -39.81 -4.10
CA PRO A 21 -3.77 -40.96 -3.25
C PRO A 21 -5.09 -41.61 -3.66
N ALA A 22 -5.11 -42.95 -3.66
CA ALA A 22 -6.33 -43.71 -3.90
C ALA A 22 -7.45 -43.18 -2.99
N SER A 23 -8.56 -42.79 -3.61
CA SER A 23 -9.80 -42.42 -2.95
C SER A 23 -10.15 -43.47 -1.89
N GLN A 24 -10.25 -43.04 -0.64
CA GLN A 24 -10.73 -43.89 0.45
C GLN A 24 -12.09 -44.47 0.05
N PRO A 25 -12.36 -45.76 0.33
CA PRO A 25 -13.69 -46.32 0.10
C PRO A 25 -14.72 -45.52 0.92
N PRO A 26 -15.94 -45.35 0.39
CA PRO A 26 -16.97 -44.58 1.05
C PRO A 26 -17.21 -45.11 2.47
N PRO A 27 -17.43 -44.23 3.46
CA PRO A 27 -17.76 -44.67 4.81
C PRO A 27 -19.03 -45.52 4.74
N SER A 28 -18.86 -46.77 5.15
CA SER A 28 -19.89 -47.78 5.28
C SER A 28 -21.00 -47.28 6.20
N ALA A 29 -22.24 -47.46 5.74
CA ALA A 29 -23.50 -47.35 6.48
C ALA A 29 -23.78 -45.98 7.11
N ALA A 30 -24.62 -45.21 6.44
CA ALA A 30 -25.38 -44.14 7.05
C ALA A 30 -26.17 -44.69 8.24
N GLU A 31 -25.78 -44.26 9.43
CA GLU A 31 -26.63 -44.24 10.61
C GLU A 31 -27.88 -43.40 10.25
N PRO A 32 -29.11 -43.87 10.51
CA PRO A 32 -30.30 -43.10 10.19
C PRO A 32 -30.24 -41.74 10.88
N LEU A 33 -30.32 -40.66 10.10
CA LEU A 33 -30.58 -39.32 10.62
C LEU A 33 -31.85 -39.39 11.46
N GLU A 34 -31.72 -39.34 12.78
CA GLU A 34 -32.85 -39.17 13.68
C GLU A 34 -33.54 -37.85 13.30
N LEU A 35 -34.71 -37.96 12.65
CA LEU A 35 -35.59 -36.83 12.41
C LEU A 35 -35.90 -36.20 13.78
N PRO A 36 -35.77 -34.87 13.94
CA PRO A 36 -36.10 -34.21 15.20
C PRO A 36 -37.56 -34.53 15.58
N PRO A 37 -37.87 -34.71 16.87
CA PRO A 37 -39.19 -35.11 17.31
C PRO A 37 -40.25 -34.13 16.78
N PRO A 38 -41.34 -34.63 16.17
CA PRO A 38 -42.36 -33.78 15.56
C PRO A 38 -43.01 -32.89 16.62
N GLY A 39 -43.11 -31.59 16.31
CA GLY A 39 -43.87 -30.62 17.13
C GLY A 39 -43.05 -29.62 17.95
N GLN A 40 -41.71 -29.59 17.86
CA GLN A 40 -40.96 -28.49 18.45
C GLN A 40 -41.05 -27.23 17.57
N ASN A 41 -41.61 -26.16 18.13
CA ASN A 41 -41.72 -24.86 17.50
C ASN A 41 -41.02 -23.78 18.33
N PHE A 42 -40.76 -22.64 17.69
CA PHE A 42 -40.38 -21.40 18.36
C PHE A 42 -41.18 -20.25 17.76
N THR A 43 -41.28 -19.13 18.46
CA THR A 43 -41.90 -17.91 17.92
C THR A 43 -40.82 -17.00 17.37
N CYS A 44 -40.94 -16.60 16.09
CA CYS A 44 -40.03 -15.65 15.47
C CYS A 44 -40.20 -14.26 16.11
N GLU A 45 -39.12 -13.63 16.57
CA GLU A 45 -39.19 -12.30 17.22
C GLU A 45 -39.49 -11.13 16.24
N ILE A 46 -39.39 -11.36 14.92
CA ILE A 46 -39.66 -10.33 13.90
C ILE A 46 -41.10 -10.39 13.40
N CYS A 47 -41.58 -11.55 12.97
CA CYS A 47 -42.95 -11.70 12.45
C CYS A 47 -43.97 -12.16 13.51
N ILE A 48 -43.51 -12.59 14.69
CA ILE A 48 -44.35 -13.09 15.79
C ILE A 48 -45.15 -14.35 15.41
N GLU A 49 -44.71 -15.07 14.36
CA GLU A 49 -45.32 -16.33 13.93
C GLU A 49 -44.65 -17.55 14.59
N PRO A 50 -45.41 -18.62 14.90
CA PRO A 50 -44.85 -19.88 15.34
C PRO A 50 -44.25 -20.63 14.16
N ILE A 51 -43.01 -21.10 14.31
CA ILE A 51 -42.22 -21.72 13.26
C ILE A 51 -41.77 -23.10 13.73
N GLU A 52 -42.01 -24.10 12.88
CA GLU A 52 -41.53 -25.46 13.13
C GLU A 52 -40.02 -25.53 12.96
N ILE A 53 -39.31 -26.08 13.96
CA ILE A 53 -37.85 -26.19 13.92
C ILE A 53 -37.38 -27.01 12.71
N ALA A 54 -38.15 -28.01 12.29
CA ALA A 54 -37.87 -28.83 11.11
C ALA A 54 -37.82 -28.03 9.79
N THR A 55 -38.47 -26.87 9.73
CA THR A 55 -38.46 -25.98 8.55
C THR A 55 -37.28 -25.00 8.58
N GLN A 56 -36.56 -24.89 9.70
CA GLN A 56 -35.36 -24.07 9.79
C GLN A 56 -34.14 -24.84 9.29
N THR A 57 -33.66 -24.44 8.12
CA THR A 57 -32.41 -24.94 7.55
C THR A 57 -31.16 -24.29 8.15
N PHE A 58 -31.31 -23.21 8.92
CA PHE A 58 -30.21 -22.42 9.45
C PHE A 58 -30.39 -22.10 10.93
N ARG A 59 -29.27 -22.10 11.67
CA ARG A 59 -29.19 -21.60 13.04
C ARG A 59 -27.83 -20.92 13.24
N THR A 60 -27.83 -19.75 13.88
CA THR A 60 -26.59 -19.03 14.18
C THR A 60 -25.68 -19.86 15.08
N GLN A 61 -24.38 -19.82 14.78
CA GLN A 61 -23.36 -20.54 15.54
C GLN A 61 -22.82 -19.69 16.69
N ASN A 62 -22.91 -18.35 16.58
CA ASN A 62 -22.51 -17.38 17.60
C ASN A 62 -23.19 -17.66 18.95
N PRO A 63 -22.43 -18.04 19.99
CA PRO A 63 -22.95 -18.40 21.32
C PRO A 63 -23.84 -17.33 21.97
N ARG A 64 -23.56 -16.04 21.71
CA ARG A 64 -24.32 -14.91 22.29
C ARG A 64 -25.65 -14.65 21.57
N CYS A 65 -25.84 -15.25 20.39
CA CYS A 65 -27.05 -15.12 19.60
C CYS A 65 -27.90 -16.41 19.57
N ARG A 66 -27.44 -17.52 20.17
CA ARG A 66 -28.13 -18.82 20.13
C ARG A 66 -29.52 -18.82 20.76
N THR A 67 -29.82 -17.84 21.61
CA THR A 67 -31.09 -17.64 22.29
C THR A 67 -32.03 -16.68 21.56
N HIS A 68 -31.59 -16.06 20.46
CA HIS A 68 -32.43 -15.20 19.63
C HIS A 68 -33.04 -16.03 18.51
N TYR A 69 -34.35 -15.95 18.36
CA TYR A 69 -35.08 -16.84 17.45
C TYR A 69 -35.75 -16.05 16.32
N PHE A 70 -35.29 -16.32 15.09
CA PHE A 70 -35.79 -15.69 13.88
C PHE A 70 -36.02 -16.76 12.81
N CYS A 71 -37.10 -16.63 12.04
CA CYS A 71 -37.28 -17.49 10.88
C CYS A 71 -36.35 -17.07 9.74
N ASN A 72 -35.94 -18.06 8.94
CA ASN A 72 -35.18 -17.89 7.69
C ASN A 72 -35.66 -16.71 6.83
N ASP A 73 -36.96 -16.61 6.54
CA ASP A 73 -37.51 -15.55 5.69
C ASP A 73 -37.31 -14.14 6.27
N CYS A 74 -37.49 -14.00 7.59
CA CYS A 74 -37.26 -12.72 8.27
C CYS A 74 -35.78 -12.34 8.24
N MET A 75 -34.88 -13.30 8.44
CA MET A 75 -33.43 -13.05 8.37
C MET A 75 -32.98 -12.65 6.96
N ILE A 76 -33.46 -13.33 5.91
CA ILE A 76 -33.14 -12.97 4.52
C ILE A 76 -33.63 -11.55 4.21
N LYS A 77 -34.89 -11.22 4.56
CA LYS A 77 -35.47 -9.88 4.35
C LYS A 77 -34.71 -8.82 5.14
N TYR A 78 -34.34 -9.11 6.39
CA TYR A 78 -33.60 -8.19 7.25
C TYR A 78 -32.20 -7.90 6.69
N ILE A 79 -31.44 -8.94 6.31
CA ILE A 79 -30.12 -8.80 5.70
C ILE A 79 -30.22 -7.97 4.42
N LYS A 80 -31.18 -8.31 3.56
CA LYS A 80 -31.44 -7.57 2.32
C LYS A 80 -31.73 -6.09 2.57
N ALA A 81 -32.62 -5.78 3.51
CA ALA A 81 -32.97 -4.40 3.86
C ALA A 81 -31.75 -3.63 4.38
N LYS A 82 -30.92 -4.24 5.25
CA LYS A 82 -29.71 -3.59 5.77
C LYS A 82 -28.66 -3.31 4.69
N LEU A 83 -28.53 -4.19 3.70
CA LEU A 83 -27.67 -3.96 2.53
C LEU A 83 -28.23 -2.92 1.57
N GLU A 84 -29.55 -2.73 1.53
CA GLU A 84 -30.20 -1.62 0.80
C GLU A 84 -29.98 -0.28 1.51
N ASP A 85 -29.96 -0.28 2.85
CA ASP A 85 -29.62 0.88 3.69
C ASP A 85 -28.10 1.20 3.71
N SER A 86 -27.28 0.49 2.93
CA SER A 86 -25.82 0.62 2.92
C SER A 86 -25.16 0.38 4.30
N VAL A 87 -25.71 -0.55 5.08
CA VAL A 87 -25.18 -0.99 6.38
C VAL A 87 -24.63 -2.42 6.24
N PRO A 88 -23.37 -2.59 5.79
CA PRO A 88 -22.78 -3.91 5.59
C PRO A 88 -22.37 -4.60 6.91
N ARG A 89 -22.12 -3.84 7.98
CA ARG A 89 -21.97 -4.40 9.33
C ARG A 89 -23.34 -4.58 9.96
N ILE A 90 -23.97 -5.71 9.67
CA ILE A 90 -25.36 -5.98 10.03
C ILE A 90 -25.43 -6.41 11.50
N PRO A 91 -26.09 -5.65 12.39
CA PRO A 91 -26.26 -6.06 13.78
C PRO A 91 -27.30 -7.17 13.90
N CYS A 92 -27.21 -7.97 14.95
CA CYS A 92 -28.27 -8.90 15.35
C CYS A 92 -29.61 -8.15 15.50
N PRO A 93 -30.74 -8.70 14.99
CA PRO A 93 -32.04 -8.03 15.13
C PRO A 93 -32.56 -7.95 16.57
N ALA A 94 -31.99 -8.71 17.51
CA ALA A 94 -32.44 -8.76 18.89
C ALA A 94 -32.13 -7.44 19.64
N LEU A 95 -33.12 -6.91 20.37
CA LEU A 95 -33.07 -5.56 20.96
C LEU A 95 -31.88 -5.31 21.91
N ASN A 96 -31.43 -6.34 22.63
CA ASN A 96 -30.36 -6.25 23.63
C ASN A 96 -29.08 -6.98 23.19
N CYS A 97 -28.86 -7.12 21.88
CA CYS A 97 -27.69 -7.79 21.34
C CYS A 97 -26.79 -6.80 20.59
N SER A 98 -25.51 -6.78 20.95
CA SER A 98 -24.48 -5.95 20.30
C SER A 98 -23.62 -6.72 19.30
N GLU A 99 -23.98 -7.97 19.01
CA GLU A 99 -23.24 -8.82 18.08
C GLU A 99 -23.60 -8.51 16.63
N PHE A 100 -22.65 -8.74 15.73
CA PHE A 100 -22.85 -8.60 14.29
C PHE A 100 -23.00 -9.98 13.65
N LEU A 101 -23.77 -10.03 12.57
CA LEU A 101 -23.90 -11.24 11.78
C LEU A 101 -22.63 -11.46 10.94
N ASP A 102 -22.19 -12.72 10.87
CA ASP A 102 -21.06 -13.13 10.04
C ASP A 102 -21.56 -13.66 8.69
N PRO A 103 -21.23 -13.05 7.54
CA PRO A 103 -21.66 -13.53 6.23
C PRO A 103 -21.37 -15.02 6.00
N GLU A 104 -20.26 -15.55 6.54
CA GLU A 104 -19.86 -16.94 6.34
C GLU A 104 -20.84 -17.92 7.01
N GLU A 105 -21.42 -17.57 8.16
CA GLU A 105 -22.48 -18.38 8.77
C GLU A 105 -23.73 -18.40 7.88
N TYR A 106 -24.07 -17.25 7.28
CA TYR A 106 -25.34 -17.03 6.62
C TYR A 106 -25.34 -17.39 5.12
N TRP A 107 -24.22 -17.83 4.55
CA TRP A 107 -24.08 -18.06 3.10
C TRP A 107 -25.14 -19.02 2.53
N VAL A 108 -25.41 -20.14 3.22
CA VAL A 108 -26.43 -21.13 2.82
C VAL A 108 -27.83 -20.52 2.82
N LEU A 109 -28.09 -19.62 3.77
CA LEU A 109 -29.41 -19.00 3.93
C LEU A 109 -29.68 -17.94 2.86
N VAL A 110 -28.69 -17.10 2.57
CA VAL A 110 -28.87 -15.93 1.69
C VAL A 110 -28.59 -16.21 0.22
N GLY A 111 -27.80 -17.25 -0.09
CA GLY A 111 -27.37 -17.61 -1.43
C GLY A 111 -26.37 -16.63 -2.06
N ASP A 112 -25.78 -17.04 -3.20
CA ASP A 112 -24.64 -16.35 -3.83
C ASP A 112 -24.88 -14.85 -4.11
N PRO A 113 -26.01 -14.40 -4.71
CA PRO A 113 -26.14 -13.00 -5.11
C PRO A 113 -26.15 -12.03 -3.92
N LEU A 114 -26.78 -12.44 -2.80
CA LEU A 114 -26.89 -11.60 -1.61
C LEU A 114 -25.61 -11.69 -0.77
N PHE A 115 -24.99 -12.88 -0.70
CA PHE A 115 -23.70 -13.08 -0.05
C PHE A 115 -22.58 -12.24 -0.67
N VAL A 116 -22.43 -12.27 -2.00
CA VAL A 116 -21.40 -11.48 -2.71
C VAL A 116 -21.60 -10.00 -2.44
N ARG A 117 -22.84 -9.50 -2.56
CA ARG A 117 -23.15 -8.09 -2.28
C ARG A 117 -22.83 -7.70 -0.83
N TRP A 118 -23.06 -8.59 0.12
CA TRP A 118 -22.72 -8.35 1.52
C TRP A 118 -21.20 -8.24 1.71
N CYS A 119 -20.44 -9.21 1.18
CA CYS A 119 -18.99 -9.23 1.23
C CYS A 119 -18.36 -8.00 0.56
N ASP A 120 -18.88 -7.58 -0.59
CA ASP A 120 -18.45 -6.36 -1.28
C ASP A 120 -18.67 -5.13 -0.41
N GLY A 121 -19.86 -4.99 0.19
CA GLY A 121 -20.16 -3.90 1.12
C GLY A 121 -19.24 -3.89 2.35
N LEU A 122 -18.90 -5.05 2.90
CA LEU A 122 -17.94 -5.15 4.00
C LEU A 122 -16.55 -4.70 3.57
N CYS A 123 -16.08 -5.15 2.40
CA CYS A 123 -14.80 -4.72 1.82
C CYS A 123 -14.76 -3.20 1.64
N GLU A 124 -15.80 -2.62 1.04
CA GLU A 124 -15.91 -1.17 0.83
C GLU A 124 -15.90 -0.39 2.15
N SER A 125 -16.62 -0.89 3.16
CA SER A 125 -16.66 -0.28 4.49
C SER A 125 -15.30 -0.32 5.20
N ALA A 126 -14.53 -1.41 5.01
CA ALA A 126 -13.21 -1.57 5.62
C ALA A 126 -12.19 -0.56 5.08
N ILE A 127 -12.32 -0.18 3.81
CA ILE A 127 -11.46 0.80 3.15
C ILE A 127 -12.04 2.22 3.17
N MET A 128 -13.18 2.43 3.83
CA MET A 128 -13.82 3.74 3.96
C MET A 128 -12.97 4.63 4.87
N GLY A 129 -12.55 5.79 4.36
CA GLY A 129 -11.67 6.72 5.09
C GLY A 129 -10.17 6.47 4.88
N MET A 130 -9.78 5.44 4.12
CA MET A 130 -8.39 5.23 3.72
C MET A 130 -8.05 6.03 2.46
N ASP A 131 -6.82 6.53 2.40
CA ASP A 131 -6.27 7.11 1.18
C ASP A 131 -6.21 6.05 0.07
N ARG A 132 -6.88 6.31 -1.05
CA ARG A 132 -7.01 5.34 -2.15
C ARG A 132 -6.99 6.01 -3.52
N CYS A 133 -6.53 5.28 -4.52
CA CYS A 133 -6.61 5.70 -5.92
C CYS A 133 -6.65 4.49 -6.85
N TYR A 134 -7.17 4.68 -8.06
CA TYR A 134 -7.08 3.69 -9.12
C TYR A 134 -5.74 3.78 -9.83
N CYS A 135 -5.25 2.63 -10.30
CA CYS A 135 -4.08 2.58 -11.17
C CYS A 135 -4.33 3.42 -12.43
N PRO A 136 -3.44 4.38 -12.77
CA PRO A 136 -3.64 5.26 -13.94
C PRO A 136 -3.58 4.54 -15.30
N ASN A 137 -3.15 3.28 -15.31
CA ASN A 137 -3.18 2.46 -16.51
C ASN A 137 -4.61 1.98 -16.76
N VAL A 138 -5.25 2.51 -17.80
CA VAL A 138 -6.65 2.22 -18.17
C VAL A 138 -6.91 0.72 -18.33
N ASN A 139 -5.95 -0.03 -18.85
CA ASN A 139 -6.06 -1.48 -19.03
C ASN A 139 -5.94 -2.29 -17.72
N CYS A 140 -5.59 -1.65 -16.60
CA CYS A 140 -5.39 -2.30 -15.31
C CYS A 140 -6.43 -1.83 -14.28
N SER A 141 -6.56 -0.50 -14.11
CA SER A 141 -7.58 0.15 -13.26
C SER A 141 -7.78 -0.47 -11.86
N SER A 142 -6.76 -1.15 -11.33
CA SER A 142 -6.85 -1.79 -10.02
C SER A 142 -6.86 -0.74 -8.92
N LEU A 143 -7.69 -0.94 -7.90
CA LEU A 143 -7.76 -0.09 -6.73
C LEU A 143 -6.50 -0.28 -5.86
N ILE A 144 -5.85 0.82 -5.51
CA ILE A 144 -4.67 0.85 -4.65
C ILE A 144 -5.03 1.60 -3.37
N VAL A 145 -4.80 0.97 -2.22
CA VAL A 145 -5.09 1.51 -0.90
C VAL A 145 -3.79 1.76 -0.14
N ASN A 146 -3.70 2.87 0.58
CA ASN A 146 -2.58 3.21 1.44
C ASN A 146 -2.83 2.70 2.87
N GLU A 147 -2.35 1.50 3.18
CA GLU A 147 -2.51 0.86 4.49
C GLU A 147 -1.52 1.38 5.54
N CYS A 148 -0.33 1.82 5.14
CA CYS A 148 0.74 2.18 6.06
C CYS A 148 0.58 3.58 6.68
N GLY A 149 -0.42 4.36 6.24
CA GLY A 149 -0.60 5.75 6.65
C GLY A 149 0.49 6.69 6.11
N GLY A 150 0.29 7.98 6.34
CA GLY A 150 1.21 9.04 5.90
C GLY A 150 1.11 9.39 4.41
N THR A 151 1.91 10.37 3.98
CA THR A 151 1.83 10.93 2.63
C THR A 151 2.65 10.11 1.63
N VAL A 152 1.98 9.26 0.85
CA VAL A 152 2.61 8.51 -0.25
C VAL A 152 2.63 9.37 -1.53
N LYS A 153 3.82 9.59 -2.09
CA LYS A 153 3.97 10.25 -3.40
C LYS A 153 4.15 9.24 -4.53
N LYS A 154 5.08 8.30 -4.38
CA LYS A 154 5.39 7.26 -5.38
C LYS A 154 4.78 5.95 -4.93
N ALA A 155 4.02 5.31 -5.81
CA ALA A 155 3.49 3.97 -5.60
C ALA A 155 3.76 3.10 -6.82
N THR A 156 3.80 1.79 -6.61
CA THR A 156 3.91 0.80 -7.69
C THR A 156 2.66 -0.08 -7.65
N CYS A 157 1.97 -0.19 -8.79
CA CYS A 157 0.78 -1.02 -8.87
C CYS A 157 1.16 -2.50 -8.66
N PRO A 158 0.55 -3.22 -7.71
CA PRO A 158 0.84 -4.63 -7.46
C PRO A 158 0.40 -5.53 -8.62
N ASN A 159 -0.61 -5.12 -9.39
CA ASN A 159 -1.12 -5.88 -10.54
C ASN A 159 -0.23 -5.68 -11.78
N CYS A 160 -0.16 -4.48 -12.35
CA CYS A 160 0.60 -4.25 -13.59
C CYS A 160 2.08 -3.86 -13.39
N LYS A 161 2.57 -3.77 -12.13
CA LYS A 161 3.94 -3.41 -11.75
C LYS A 161 4.43 -2.03 -12.24
N ARG A 162 3.56 -1.19 -12.80
CA ARG A 162 3.90 0.17 -13.23
C ARG A 162 3.93 1.12 -12.03
N SER A 163 4.97 1.94 -11.95
CA SER A 163 5.05 3.02 -10.97
C SER A 163 4.24 4.23 -11.41
N PHE A 164 3.60 4.88 -10.44
CA PHE A 164 2.77 6.05 -10.64
C PHE A 164 2.86 7.00 -9.46
N CYS A 165 2.40 8.23 -9.66
CA CYS A 165 2.30 9.20 -8.58
C CYS A 165 0.94 9.04 -7.89
N PHE A 166 0.93 8.63 -6.62
CA PHE A 166 -0.30 8.37 -5.85
C PHE A 166 -1.13 9.66 -5.65
N ARG A 167 -0.45 10.80 -5.48
CA ARG A 167 -1.08 12.11 -5.33
C ARG A 167 -1.67 12.65 -6.64
N CYS A 168 -0.91 12.54 -7.73
CA CYS A 168 -1.30 13.10 -9.02
C CYS A 168 -2.13 12.13 -9.90
N LYS A 169 -2.18 10.85 -9.56
CA LYS A 169 -2.92 9.80 -10.29
C LYS A 169 -2.52 9.68 -11.76
N ILE A 170 -1.23 9.85 -12.05
CA ILE A 170 -0.62 9.75 -13.39
C ILE A 170 0.63 8.87 -13.35
N PRO A 171 1.12 8.37 -14.51
CA PRO A 171 2.40 7.65 -14.58
C PRO A 171 3.53 8.39 -13.87
N TRP A 172 4.47 7.61 -13.30
CA TRP A 172 5.52 8.19 -12.45
C TRP A 172 6.37 9.22 -13.21
N HIS A 173 6.59 10.37 -12.57
CA HIS A 173 7.29 11.51 -13.15
C HIS A 173 8.55 11.85 -12.35
N SER A 174 9.58 11.01 -12.52
CA SER A 174 10.90 11.15 -11.93
C SER A 174 11.46 12.57 -12.01
N GLY A 175 12.03 13.08 -10.91
CA GLY A 175 12.72 14.37 -10.88
C GLY A 175 11.82 15.62 -10.91
N PHE A 176 10.52 15.49 -11.13
CA PHE A 176 9.59 16.63 -11.25
C PHE A 176 8.57 16.70 -10.12
N ARG A 177 8.09 17.92 -9.86
CA ARG A 177 7.01 18.16 -8.90
C ARG A 177 5.67 17.87 -9.56
N CYS A 178 4.66 17.59 -8.74
CA CYS A 178 3.33 17.18 -9.20
C CYS A 178 2.66 18.28 -10.03
N GLU A 179 2.91 19.54 -9.66
CA GLU A 179 2.35 20.74 -10.28
C GLU A 179 2.93 20.98 -11.69
N GLU A 180 4.08 20.37 -12.00
CA GLU A 180 4.77 20.58 -13.27
C GLU A 180 4.48 19.46 -14.28
N THR A 181 3.69 18.44 -13.92
CA THR A 181 3.47 17.23 -14.75
C THR A 181 2.24 17.32 -15.66
N GLY A 182 1.74 18.52 -15.97
CA GLY A 182 0.68 18.70 -16.97
C GLY A 182 1.04 18.15 -18.35
N GLU A 183 0.04 18.06 -19.23
CA GLU A 183 0.02 17.36 -20.55
C GLU A 183 1.14 17.68 -21.55
N LEU A 184 2.08 18.58 -21.21
CA LEU A 184 3.10 19.12 -22.12
C LEU A 184 4.45 18.38 -22.11
N ARG A 185 4.50 17.12 -21.63
CA ARG A 185 5.76 16.39 -21.49
C ARG A 185 5.86 15.22 -22.46
N ASP A 186 6.74 15.40 -23.43
CA ASP A 186 7.06 14.37 -24.40
C ASP A 186 7.91 13.24 -23.77
N GLN A 187 8.34 12.30 -24.61
CA GLN A 187 9.13 11.16 -24.18
C GLN A 187 10.55 11.56 -23.71
N ASN A 188 11.10 12.65 -24.25
CA ASN A 188 12.42 13.16 -23.87
C ASN A 188 12.41 13.79 -22.48
N ASP A 189 11.38 14.56 -22.14
CA ASP A 189 11.22 15.13 -20.79
C ASP A 189 11.16 14.05 -19.72
N ARG A 190 10.46 12.94 -20.03
CA ARG A 190 10.37 11.77 -19.14
C ARG A 190 11.74 11.10 -18.98
N ALA A 191 12.44 10.85 -20.09
CA ALA A 191 13.77 10.26 -20.07
C ALA A 191 14.78 11.12 -19.28
N PHE A 192 14.72 12.44 -19.48
CA PHE A 192 15.55 13.40 -18.75
C PHE A 192 15.25 13.41 -17.25
N GLY A 193 13.97 13.35 -16.85
CA GLY A 193 13.56 13.23 -15.45
C GLY A 193 14.09 11.95 -14.79
N VAL A 194 14.03 10.82 -15.49
CA VAL A 194 14.59 9.54 -15.02
C VAL A 194 16.11 9.66 -14.84
N LEU A 195 16.81 10.20 -15.84
CA LEU A 195 18.26 10.40 -15.77
C LEU A 195 18.64 11.31 -14.59
N ALA A 196 17.91 12.40 -14.38
CA ALA A 196 18.14 13.33 -13.29
C ALA A 196 17.95 12.66 -11.91
N GLU A 197 16.96 11.79 -11.75
CA GLU A 197 16.76 10.99 -10.53
C GLU A 197 17.91 9.99 -10.31
N GLN A 198 18.32 9.26 -11.36
CA GLN A 198 19.43 8.30 -11.32
C GLN A 198 20.76 8.98 -10.95
N ARG A 199 21.05 10.13 -11.56
CA ARG A 199 22.25 10.94 -11.31
C ARG A 199 22.15 11.77 -10.02
N LYS A 200 21.00 11.75 -9.33
CA LYS A 200 20.70 12.56 -8.15
C LYS A 200 20.94 14.06 -8.38
N TRP A 201 20.67 14.54 -9.59
CA TRP A 201 20.75 15.95 -9.93
C TRP A 201 19.74 16.77 -9.13
N LYS A 202 20.11 17.99 -8.81
CA LYS A 202 19.35 18.82 -7.88
C LYS A 202 18.80 20.03 -8.59
N ARG A 203 17.54 20.34 -8.34
CA ARG A 203 16.88 21.50 -8.94
C ARG A 203 17.16 22.74 -8.12
N CYS A 204 17.41 23.84 -8.81
CA CYS A 204 17.48 25.13 -8.16
C CYS A 204 16.11 25.45 -7.52
N PRO A 205 16.05 25.82 -6.24
CA PRO A 205 14.79 26.18 -5.59
C PRO A 205 14.16 27.47 -6.15
N ARG A 206 14.92 28.31 -6.86
CA ARG A 206 14.42 29.55 -7.48
C ARG A 206 13.94 29.36 -8.91
N CYS A 207 14.77 28.81 -9.80
CA CYS A 207 14.43 28.71 -11.24
C CYS A 207 14.12 27.29 -11.71
N HIS A 208 14.17 26.29 -10.82
CA HIS A 208 13.84 24.88 -11.09
C HIS A 208 14.66 24.19 -12.20
N HIS A 209 15.74 24.80 -12.68
CA HIS A 209 16.67 24.12 -13.58
C HIS A 209 17.44 23.05 -12.80
N PHE A 210 17.67 21.90 -13.44
CA PHE A 210 18.55 20.88 -12.90
C PHE A 210 20.00 21.36 -12.95
N VAL A 211 20.71 21.09 -11.86
CA VAL A 211 22.13 21.38 -11.70
C VAL A 211 22.81 20.06 -11.41
N GLU A 212 23.88 19.80 -12.15
CA GLU A 212 24.82 18.70 -11.88
C GLU A 212 25.98 19.23 -11.04
N LEU A 213 26.40 18.45 -10.03
CA LEU A 213 27.60 18.69 -9.25
C LEU A 213 28.58 17.54 -9.51
N ILE A 214 29.65 17.83 -10.26
CA ILE A 214 30.70 16.86 -10.57
C ILE A 214 31.61 16.64 -9.36
N ALA A 215 32.07 17.73 -8.74
CA ALA A 215 32.90 17.72 -7.54
C ALA A 215 32.84 19.06 -6.80
N GLY A 216 33.30 19.11 -5.54
CA GLY A 216 33.50 20.34 -4.79
C GLY A 216 32.45 20.62 -3.70
N CYS A 217 32.25 21.90 -3.39
CA CYS A 217 31.39 22.33 -2.28
C CYS A 217 29.92 21.99 -2.55
N ARG A 218 29.21 21.54 -1.51
CA ARG A 218 27.76 21.31 -1.56
C ARG A 218 26.95 22.60 -1.69
N ILE A 219 27.54 23.75 -1.43
CA ILE A 219 26.88 25.05 -1.66
C ILE A 219 27.16 25.45 -3.12
N VAL A 220 26.15 25.29 -3.96
CA VAL A 220 26.24 25.55 -5.40
C VAL A 220 25.54 26.85 -5.74
N LYS A 221 26.08 27.59 -6.71
CA LYS A 221 25.46 28.80 -7.27
C LYS A 221 24.86 28.46 -8.62
N CYS A 222 23.55 28.63 -8.76
CA CYS A 222 22.84 28.40 -10.01
C CYS A 222 23.14 29.52 -11.04
N ARG A 223 22.85 29.26 -12.33
CA ARG A 223 22.88 30.26 -13.41
C ARG A 223 21.94 31.45 -13.14
N CYS A 224 20.84 31.25 -12.39
CA CYS A 224 19.96 32.34 -11.93
C CYS A 224 20.50 33.09 -10.68
N HIS A 225 21.78 32.89 -10.35
CA HIS A 225 22.50 33.45 -9.22
C HIS A 225 22.01 33.05 -7.82
N ALA A 226 21.00 32.19 -7.70
CA ALA A 226 20.60 31.63 -6.42
C ALA A 226 21.64 30.63 -5.89
N SER A 227 22.10 30.83 -4.66
CA SER A 227 22.92 29.86 -3.93
C SER A 227 22.02 28.90 -3.16
N PHE A 228 22.27 27.60 -3.28
CA PHE A 228 21.51 26.57 -2.57
C PHE A 228 22.40 25.38 -2.21
N CYS A 229 21.98 24.61 -1.22
CA CYS A 229 22.68 23.38 -0.86
C CYS A 229 22.26 22.23 -1.79
N TYR A 230 23.24 21.59 -2.42
CA TYR A 230 23.04 20.43 -3.28
C TYR A 230 22.53 19.20 -2.52
N SER A 231 22.85 19.03 -1.24
CA SER A 231 22.34 17.88 -0.48
C SER A 231 20.83 17.99 -0.21
N CYS A 232 20.40 19.11 0.38
CA CYS A 232 19.00 19.29 0.82
C CYS A 232 18.12 20.08 -0.16
N GLY A 233 18.69 20.73 -1.18
CA GLY A 233 17.96 21.50 -2.18
C GLY A 233 17.44 22.86 -1.71
N ARG A 234 17.75 23.29 -0.47
CA ARG A 234 17.26 24.56 0.10
C ARG A 234 18.18 25.73 -0.24
N LEU A 235 17.59 26.92 -0.40
CA LEU A 235 18.32 28.19 -0.52
C LEU A 235 19.22 28.39 0.70
N VAL A 236 20.41 28.94 0.46
CA VAL A 236 21.39 29.23 1.52
C VAL A 236 21.94 30.63 1.33
N GLN A 237 21.95 31.40 2.42
CA GLN A 237 22.57 32.73 2.45
C GLN A 237 23.92 32.70 3.17
N HIS A 238 24.05 31.94 4.27
CA HIS A 238 25.26 31.94 5.11
C HIS A 238 25.81 30.54 5.47
N GLY A 239 25.08 29.47 5.15
CA GLY A 239 25.49 28.09 5.44
C GLY A 239 24.31 27.12 5.43
N CYS A 240 24.58 25.81 5.57
CA CYS A 240 23.58 24.77 5.79
C CYS A 240 24.18 23.66 6.66
N ASP A 241 23.49 23.30 7.74
CA ASP A 241 23.92 22.25 8.68
C ASP A 241 23.55 20.84 8.20
N CYS A 242 23.74 20.61 6.91
CA CYS A 242 23.43 19.34 6.27
C CYS A 242 24.64 18.40 6.36
N GLY A 243 25.06 18.10 7.60
CA GLY A 243 25.93 16.98 8.02
C GLY A 243 27.25 16.76 7.28
N GLY A 244 27.67 17.69 6.43
CA GLY A 244 28.85 17.58 5.60
C GLY A 244 29.90 18.53 6.12
N ARG A 245 30.94 17.99 6.77
CA ARG A 245 32.13 18.72 7.20
C ARG A 245 32.55 19.70 6.11
N CYS A 246 32.39 20.99 6.39
CA CYS A 246 32.83 22.05 5.52
C CYS A 246 34.36 22.11 5.59
N GLN A 247 35.06 21.60 4.59
CA GLN A 247 36.54 21.59 4.49
C GLN A 247 37.17 22.99 4.56
N ARG A 248 36.38 24.08 4.52
CA ARG A 248 36.88 25.46 4.65
C ARG A 248 37.38 25.78 6.06
N ILE A 249 36.84 25.14 7.11
CA ILE A 249 37.28 25.39 8.50
C ILE A 249 38.67 24.78 8.74
N PHE A 250 38.91 23.57 8.23
CA PHE A 250 40.20 22.88 8.40
C PHE A 250 41.38 23.64 7.79
N ASN A 251 41.20 24.21 6.59
CA ASN A 251 42.26 24.98 5.95
C ASN A 251 42.53 26.31 6.69
N CYS A 252 41.49 27.01 7.17
CA CYS A 252 41.70 28.25 7.93
C CYS A 252 42.44 28.00 9.26
N LEU A 253 42.07 26.94 9.99
CA LEU A 253 42.75 26.60 11.24
C LEU A 253 44.20 26.15 10.99
N LEU A 254 44.47 25.41 9.92
CA LEU A 254 45.83 25.03 9.55
C LEU A 254 46.69 26.26 9.23
N TYR A 255 46.18 27.24 8.47
CA TYR A 255 46.92 28.47 8.17
C TYR A 255 47.15 29.33 9.42
N ILE A 256 46.19 29.38 10.35
CA ILE A 256 46.37 30.10 11.63
C ILE A 256 47.42 29.40 12.50
N VAL A 257 47.38 28.07 12.59
CA VAL A 257 48.37 27.29 13.37
C VAL A 257 49.76 27.38 12.75
N LEU A 258 49.88 27.27 11.42
CA LEU A 258 51.17 27.43 10.72
C LEU A 258 51.71 28.85 10.87
N GLY A 259 50.85 29.87 10.74
CA GLY A 259 51.23 31.27 10.95
C GLY A 259 51.66 31.56 12.38
N PHE A 260 50.99 31.00 13.38
CA PHE A 260 51.34 31.16 14.78
C PHE A 260 52.66 30.44 15.13
N ASN A 261 52.89 29.24 14.59
CA ASN A 261 54.16 28.53 14.77
C ASN A 261 55.35 29.26 14.12
N LEU A 262 55.15 29.83 12.92
CA LEU A 262 56.16 30.69 12.28
C LEU A 262 56.45 31.93 13.13
N LEU A 263 55.43 32.59 13.67
CA LEU A 263 55.61 33.76 14.54
C LEU A 263 56.40 33.41 15.81
N LEU A 264 56.07 32.30 16.48
CA LEU A 264 56.79 31.83 17.66
C LEU A 264 58.24 31.48 17.34
N PHE A 265 58.50 30.87 16.18
CA PHE A 265 59.85 30.58 15.72
C PHE A 265 60.66 31.87 15.48
N PHE A 266 60.06 32.88 14.85
CA PHE A 266 60.70 34.19 14.67
C PHE A 266 60.99 34.88 16.02
N LEU A 267 60.04 34.86 16.96
CA LEU A 267 60.24 35.46 18.28
C LEU A 267 61.31 34.74 19.11
N TYR A 268 61.39 33.42 19.02
CA TYR A 268 62.44 32.63 19.67
C TYR A 268 63.84 33.01 19.15
N PHE A 269 63.99 33.15 17.83
CA PHE A 269 65.26 33.56 17.22
C PHE A 269 65.65 35.02 17.53
N MET A 270 64.68 35.94 17.61
CA MET A 270 64.93 37.34 17.99
C MET A 270 65.28 37.51 19.48
N CYS A 271 65.04 36.48 20.31
CA CYS A 271 65.34 36.51 21.74
C CYS A 271 66.70 35.88 22.10
N GLN A 272 67.43 35.35 21.11
CA GLN A 272 68.79 34.78 21.27
C GLN A 272 69.93 35.70 20.79
N TYR A 273 69.61 36.92 20.34
CA TYR A 273 70.56 38.00 20.06
C TYR A 273 70.42 39.10 21.10
#